data_AF-A0A937B1D4-F1
#
_entry.id   AF-A0A937B1D4-F1
#
_cell.length_a   1.000
_cell.length_b   1.000
_cell.length_c   1.000
_cell.angle_alpha   90.00
_cell.angle_beta   90.00
_cell.angle_gamma   90.00
#
_symmetry.space_group_name_H-M   'P 1'
#
loop_
_entity.id
_entity.type
_entity.pdbx_description
1 polymer ?
#
loop_
_entity_poly.entity_id
_entity_poly.type
_entity_poly.pdbx_seq_one_letter_code
_entity_poly.pdbx_strand_id
1 'polypeptide(L)'
;MFNGLSPMSGYGIGTSNTGRHVAFTYGLSREQSGRYLGLGRAGIPPATGSGGGASTAPTPPPRAPGKEGTGSGFFVSRQGHVMTNEHVVRGCARLQVARIAGGTVPASLVAADAANDLAAVKTKAAPPSVAAFRTSGVRQGETAVAYGFPLTGLVTSGGAFTTGTVSALAGLRDDTRFFQLSTPIQGGNSGGPVLDGSGAVIGVATASLVSRRGGDVQNVNFAVKADIARTFLDAQGIRPETSAGGRELPATEIAQRARTFTVRVECKAS
;
A
#
# COMPACT_ATOMS: atom_id res chain seq x y z
N MET A 1 22.06 -9.33 -31.57
CA MET A 1 20.70 -9.72 -31.99
C MET A 1 19.90 -10.04 -30.74
N PHE A 2 18.98 -9.16 -30.36
CA PHE A 2 17.86 -9.47 -29.46
C PHE A 2 16.60 -9.01 -30.18
N ASN A 3 15.75 -9.98 -30.50
CA ASN A 3 14.46 -9.81 -31.19
C ASN A 3 13.36 -9.55 -30.16
N GLY A 4 12.49 -8.58 -30.47
CA GLY A 4 11.05 -8.68 -30.18
C GLY A 4 10.54 -8.26 -28.80
N LEU A 5 10.39 -6.95 -28.58
CA LEU A 5 9.24 -6.42 -27.85
C LEU A 5 8.63 -5.31 -28.70
N SER A 6 7.49 -5.61 -29.34
CA SER A 6 6.72 -4.61 -30.08
C SER A 6 6.19 -3.55 -29.10
N PRO A 7 6.30 -2.24 -29.41
CA PRO A 7 5.61 -1.22 -28.64
C PRO A 7 4.10 -1.45 -28.75
N MET A 8 3.41 -1.61 -27.62
CA MET A 8 1.95 -1.68 -27.61
C MET A 8 1.39 -0.36 -28.14
N SER A 9 0.73 -0.42 -29.29
CA SER A 9 -0.06 0.70 -29.84
C SER A 9 -1.53 0.50 -29.50
N GLY A 10 -2.25 1.60 -29.25
CA GLY A 10 -3.64 1.52 -28.79
C GLY A 10 -4.46 2.77 -29.05
N TYR A 11 -5.77 2.63 -28.89
CA TYR A 11 -6.79 3.66 -29.08
C TYR A 11 -7.62 3.81 -27.81
N GLY A 12 -7.92 5.04 -27.43
CA GLY A 12 -8.75 5.37 -26.27
C GLY A 12 -9.74 6.50 -26.56
N ILE A 13 -10.88 6.47 -25.89
CA ILE A 13 -11.86 7.57 -25.90
C ILE A 13 -11.89 8.16 -24.49
N GLY A 14 -11.70 9.47 -24.39
CA GLY A 14 -11.83 10.24 -23.17
C GLY A 14 -12.84 11.36 -23.33
N THR A 15 -13.05 12.11 -22.26
CA THR A 15 -13.92 13.28 -22.26
C THR A 15 -13.09 14.48 -21.79
N SER A 16 -13.10 15.57 -22.56
CA SER A 16 -12.42 16.81 -22.18
C SER A 16 -13.07 17.40 -20.92
N ASN A 17 -12.36 18.33 -20.27
CA ASN A 17 -12.90 19.14 -19.18
C ASN A 17 -14.08 20.04 -19.58
N THR A 18 -14.39 20.13 -20.88
CA THR A 18 -15.56 20.81 -21.45
C THR A 18 -16.68 19.83 -21.85
N GLY A 19 -16.57 18.55 -21.47
CA GLY A 19 -17.59 17.54 -21.74
C GLY A 19 -17.60 17.00 -23.17
N ARG A 20 -16.61 17.35 -24.01
CA ARG A 20 -16.53 16.85 -25.40
C ARG A 20 -15.81 15.52 -25.42
N HIS A 21 -16.38 14.52 -26.08
CA HIS A 21 -15.68 13.28 -26.33
C HIS A 21 -14.47 13.53 -27.24
N VAL A 22 -13.31 13.05 -26.81
CA VAL A 22 -12.05 13.14 -27.53
C VAL A 22 -11.49 11.75 -27.70
N ALA A 23 -11.10 11.40 -28.91
CA ALA A 23 -10.42 10.16 -29.21
C ALA A 23 -8.92 10.42 -29.31
N PHE A 24 -8.10 9.52 -28.75
CA PHE A 24 -6.65 9.63 -28.76
C PHE A 24 -6.01 8.28 -29.06
N THR A 25 -4.86 8.32 -29.71
CA THR A 25 -4.04 7.16 -30.04
C THR A 25 -2.69 7.28 -29.34
N TYR A 26 -2.09 6.16 -28.94
CA TYR A 26 -0.74 6.12 -28.38
C TYR A 26 0.09 5.06 -29.09
N GLY A 27 1.37 5.36 -29.35
CA GLY A 27 2.27 4.47 -30.08
C GLY A 27 1.98 4.33 -31.58
N LEU A 28 1.15 5.20 -32.17
CA LEU A 28 0.86 5.24 -33.61
C LEU A 28 1.49 6.46 -34.29
N SER A 29 1.94 6.32 -35.54
CA SER A 29 2.37 7.45 -36.36
C SER A 29 1.19 8.39 -36.68
N ARG A 30 1.46 9.62 -37.12
CA ARG A 30 0.41 10.58 -37.51
C ARG A 30 -0.50 10.04 -38.61
N GLU A 31 0.08 9.34 -39.60
CA GLU A 31 -0.69 8.73 -40.69
C GLU A 31 -1.56 7.57 -40.20
N GLN A 32 -1.03 6.72 -39.30
CA GLN A 32 -1.77 5.62 -38.69
C GLN A 32 -2.91 6.12 -37.80
N SER A 33 -2.67 7.19 -37.04
CA SER A 33 -3.68 7.85 -36.20
C SER A 33 -4.81 8.45 -37.04
N GLY A 34 -4.49 9.06 -38.18
CA GLY A 34 -5.48 9.61 -39.11
C GLY A 34 -6.43 8.56 -39.69
N ARG A 35 -5.92 7.35 -39.97
CA ARG A 35 -6.76 6.21 -40.40
C ARG A 35 -7.61 5.66 -39.26
N TYR A 36 -7.06 5.55 -38.06
CA TYR A 36 -7.75 5.02 -36.88
C TYR A 36 -8.89 5.93 -36.38
N LEU A 37 -8.72 7.25 -36.50
CA LEU A 37 -9.69 8.25 -36.06
C LEU A 37 -10.76 8.56 -37.11
N GLY A 38 -10.76 7.87 -38.27
CA GLY A 38 -11.78 8.03 -39.30
C GLY A 38 -11.82 9.43 -39.93
N LEU A 39 -10.73 10.21 -39.88
CA LEU A 39 -10.67 11.59 -40.42
C LEU A 39 -10.41 11.61 -41.94
N GLY A 40 -10.98 10.65 -42.67
CA GLY A 40 -10.95 10.56 -44.13
C GLY A 40 -12.34 10.81 -44.73
N ARG A 41 -12.53 12.01 -45.29
CA ARG A 41 -13.59 12.43 -46.25
C ARG A 41 -14.98 11.79 -46.09
N ALA A 42 -15.84 12.35 -45.21
CA ALA A 42 -17.28 12.52 -45.46
C ALA A 42 -18.00 13.34 -44.35
N GLY A 43 -18.56 14.48 -44.76
CA GLY A 43 -19.77 15.16 -44.26
C GLY A 43 -20.13 15.15 -42.76
N ILE A 44 -19.91 16.28 -42.10
CA ILE A 44 -20.66 16.68 -40.89
C ILE A 44 -22.07 17.12 -41.36
N PRO A 45 -23.18 16.50 -40.91
CA PRO A 45 -24.52 17.01 -41.21
C PRO A 45 -24.82 18.27 -40.38
N PRO A 46 -25.64 19.21 -40.90
CA PRO A 46 -25.90 20.49 -40.22
C PRO A 46 -26.78 20.28 -38.99
N ALA A 47 -26.53 21.08 -37.96
CA ALA A 47 -27.34 21.13 -36.75
C ALA A 47 -28.68 21.85 -37.05
N THR A 48 -29.80 21.17 -36.81
CA THR A 48 -31.13 21.79 -36.78
C THR A 48 -31.92 21.31 -35.56
N GLY A 49 -32.37 22.28 -34.76
CA GLY A 49 -33.74 22.27 -34.21
C GLY A 49 -34.01 21.52 -32.90
N SER A 50 -34.00 22.28 -31.80
CA SER A 50 -35.00 22.33 -30.72
C SER A 50 -36.19 21.34 -30.78
N GLY A 51 -36.38 20.56 -29.71
CA GLY A 51 -37.68 19.93 -29.41
C GLY A 51 -37.69 18.97 -28.21
N GLY A 52 -38.19 19.45 -27.06
CA GLY A 52 -39.09 18.74 -26.14
C GLY A 52 -38.74 17.36 -25.56
N GLY A 53 -38.51 17.33 -24.24
CA GLY A 53 -39.23 16.43 -23.31
C GLY A 53 -38.77 14.98 -23.16
N ALA A 54 -37.93 14.73 -22.16
CA ALA A 54 -38.12 13.68 -21.14
C ALA A 54 -36.98 13.80 -20.12
N SER A 55 -37.31 14.11 -18.86
CA SER A 55 -36.36 14.05 -17.74
C SER A 55 -36.12 12.57 -17.42
N THR A 56 -35.09 11.97 -18.03
CA THR A 56 -34.47 10.77 -17.48
C THR A 56 -33.45 11.24 -16.45
N ALA A 57 -33.69 10.88 -15.18
CA ALA A 57 -32.71 11.09 -14.13
C ALA A 57 -31.37 10.47 -14.58
N PRO A 58 -30.23 11.16 -14.42
CA PRO A 58 -28.95 10.60 -14.82
C PRO A 58 -28.70 9.34 -13.99
N THR A 59 -28.60 8.19 -14.68
CA THR A 59 -28.11 6.95 -14.07
C THR A 59 -26.78 7.25 -13.40
N PRO A 60 -26.59 6.95 -12.10
CA PRO A 60 -25.31 7.19 -11.46
C PRO A 60 -24.21 6.47 -12.25
N PRO A 61 -23.05 7.09 -12.45
CA PRO A 61 -21.96 6.47 -13.18
C PRO A 61 -21.65 5.11 -12.55
N PRO A 62 -21.34 4.07 -13.35
CA PRO A 62 -20.96 2.77 -12.83
C PRO A 62 -19.84 2.97 -11.81
N ARG A 63 -20.05 2.44 -10.60
CA ARG A 63 -19.09 2.52 -9.49
C ARG A 63 -17.76 1.98 -10.02
N ALA A 64 -16.70 2.80 -9.96
CA ALA A 64 -15.36 2.36 -10.39
C ALA A 64 -15.05 1.01 -9.72
N PRO A 65 -14.48 0.02 -10.45
CA PRO A 65 -14.21 -1.30 -9.88
C PRO A 65 -13.38 -1.13 -8.61
N GLY A 66 -13.86 -1.71 -7.51
CA GLY A 66 -13.21 -1.61 -6.21
C GLY A 66 -11.77 -2.10 -6.28
N LYS A 67 -10.86 -1.45 -5.55
CA LYS A 67 -9.45 -1.90 -5.51
C LYS A 67 -9.39 -3.28 -4.86
N GLU A 68 -8.65 -4.18 -5.49
CA GLU A 68 -8.18 -5.42 -4.87
C GLU A 68 -6.69 -5.30 -4.55
N GLY A 69 -6.28 -5.88 -3.42
CA GLY A 69 -4.87 -5.89 -3.05
C GLY A 69 -4.62 -6.55 -1.71
N THR A 70 -3.36 -6.88 -1.47
CA THR A 70 -2.91 -7.46 -0.21
C THR A 70 -1.72 -6.68 0.34
N GLY A 71 -1.63 -6.63 1.66
CA GLY A 71 -0.55 -6.05 2.40
C GLY A 71 -0.37 -6.73 3.74
N SER A 72 0.48 -6.16 4.57
CA SER A 72 0.71 -6.59 5.94
C SER A 72 0.14 -5.59 6.92
N GLY A 73 -0.11 -6.05 8.13
CA GLY A 73 -0.42 -5.23 9.27
C GLY A 73 0.00 -5.94 10.54
N PHE A 74 -0.08 -5.27 11.68
CA PHE A 74 0.23 -5.89 12.96
C PHE A 74 -0.65 -5.36 14.07
N PHE A 75 -0.97 -6.22 15.03
CA PHE A 75 -1.78 -5.86 16.19
C PHE A 75 -1.01 -4.90 17.10
N VAL A 76 -1.66 -3.78 17.42
CA VAL A 76 -1.14 -2.74 18.32
C VAL A 76 -1.90 -2.66 19.63
N SER A 77 -2.95 -3.47 19.80
CA SER A 77 -3.74 -3.54 21.02
C SER A 77 -4.49 -4.86 21.15
N ARG A 78 -4.77 -5.29 22.38
CA ARG A 78 -5.47 -6.56 22.66
C ARG A 78 -6.93 -6.53 22.23
N GLN A 79 -7.48 -5.33 22.04
CA GLN A 79 -8.83 -5.11 21.55
C GLN A 79 -8.95 -5.33 20.03
N GLY A 80 -7.88 -5.70 19.31
CA GLY A 80 -7.95 -6.02 17.88
C GLY A 80 -7.76 -4.82 16.94
N HIS A 81 -7.09 -3.76 17.39
CA HIS A 81 -6.60 -2.71 16.47
C HIS A 81 -5.34 -3.19 15.76
N VAL A 82 -5.28 -2.97 14.45
CA VAL A 82 -4.18 -3.35 13.55
C VAL A 82 -3.67 -2.11 12.85
N MET A 83 -2.35 -1.90 12.90
CA MET A 83 -1.63 -0.93 12.09
C MET A 83 -1.37 -1.50 10.70
N THR A 84 -1.52 -0.68 9.66
CA THR A 84 -1.09 -0.98 8.28
C THR A 84 -0.80 0.35 7.55
N ASN A 85 -0.57 0.31 6.24
CA ASN A 85 -0.43 1.53 5.44
C ASN A 85 -1.76 2.02 4.86
N GLU A 86 -1.85 3.32 4.60
CA GLU A 86 -3.02 3.94 3.93
C GLU A 86 -3.22 3.36 2.53
N HIS A 87 -2.15 3.26 1.73
CA HIS A 87 -2.30 2.80 0.35
C HIS A 87 -2.79 1.34 0.24
N VAL A 88 -2.58 0.53 1.29
CA VAL A 88 -3.08 -0.85 1.38
C VAL A 88 -4.61 -0.84 1.47
N VAL A 89 -5.18 0.05 2.29
CA VAL A 89 -6.61 0.12 2.60
C VAL A 89 -7.41 1.13 1.75
N ARG A 90 -6.71 1.96 0.96
CA ARG A 90 -7.33 2.99 0.12
C ARG A 90 -8.30 2.39 -0.90
N GLY A 91 -9.53 2.90 -0.94
CA GLY A 91 -10.53 2.52 -1.94
C GLY A 91 -11.05 1.08 -1.81
N CYS A 92 -10.79 0.41 -0.69
CA CYS A 92 -11.30 -0.94 -0.45
C CYS A 92 -12.80 -0.92 -0.18
N ALA A 93 -13.55 -1.79 -0.86
CA ALA A 93 -14.97 -1.97 -0.57
C ALA A 93 -15.18 -2.82 0.68
N ARG A 94 -14.34 -3.86 0.87
CA ARG A 94 -14.32 -4.68 2.08
C ARG A 94 -12.89 -4.88 2.56
N LEU A 95 -12.69 -4.69 3.86
CA LEU A 95 -11.42 -4.95 4.54
C LEU A 95 -11.50 -6.24 5.33
N GLN A 96 -10.42 -7.01 5.25
CA GLN A 96 -10.30 -8.29 5.93
C GLN A 96 -8.89 -8.45 6.49
N VAL A 97 -8.78 -9.17 7.60
CA VAL A 97 -7.51 -9.49 8.25
C VAL A 97 -7.40 -11.00 8.39
N ALA A 98 -6.28 -11.57 7.94
CA ALA A 98 -6.02 -13.01 8.04
C ALA A 98 -4.78 -13.27 8.90
N ARG A 99 -4.89 -14.25 9.80
CA ARG A 99 -3.76 -14.75 10.60
C ARG A 99 -3.11 -15.94 9.94
N ILE A 100 -1.87 -16.23 10.32
CA ILE A 100 -1.12 -17.39 9.80
C ILE A 100 -1.82 -18.71 10.12
N ALA A 101 -2.33 -18.85 11.35
CA ALA A 101 -2.98 -20.07 11.83
C ALA A 101 -4.51 -19.94 11.92
N GLY A 102 -5.10 -18.93 11.29
CA GLY A 102 -6.52 -18.62 11.44
C GLY A 102 -7.18 -18.22 10.13
N GLY A 103 -8.50 -18.34 10.08
CA GLY A 103 -9.29 -17.86 8.96
C GLY A 103 -9.26 -16.34 8.82
N THR A 104 -9.84 -15.87 7.73
CA THR A 104 -10.00 -14.45 7.44
C THR A 104 -11.14 -13.86 8.27
N VAL A 105 -10.91 -12.72 8.91
CA VAL A 105 -11.89 -12.01 9.76
C VAL A 105 -12.18 -10.64 9.18
N PRO A 106 -13.45 -10.20 9.09
CA PRO A 106 -13.79 -8.84 8.67
C PRO A 106 -13.10 -7.78 9.54
N ALA A 107 -12.74 -6.67 8.90
CA ALA A 107 -12.20 -5.50 9.55
C ALA A 107 -12.89 -4.23 9.06
N SER A 108 -12.83 -3.18 9.88
CA SER A 108 -13.34 -1.85 9.57
C SER A 108 -12.23 -0.84 9.67
N LEU A 109 -12.24 0.19 8.81
CA LEU A 109 -11.28 1.29 8.92
C LEU A 109 -11.61 2.13 10.16
N VAL A 110 -10.62 2.39 11.00
CA VAL A 110 -10.73 3.31 12.14
C VAL A 110 -10.28 4.70 11.70
N ALA A 111 -9.09 4.79 11.11
CA ALA A 111 -8.52 6.03 10.62
C ALA A 111 -7.49 5.76 9.51
N ALA A 112 -7.27 6.76 8.66
CA ALA A 112 -6.26 6.74 7.62
C ALA A 112 -5.57 8.11 7.54
N ASP A 113 -4.26 8.09 7.37
CA ASP A 113 -3.40 9.26 7.18
C ASP A 113 -2.63 9.07 5.87
N ALA A 114 -3.14 9.69 4.81
CA ALA A 114 -2.54 9.62 3.48
C ALA A 114 -1.20 10.36 3.38
N ALA A 115 -0.96 11.34 4.27
CA ALA A 115 0.31 12.06 4.27
C ALA A 115 1.43 11.14 4.75
N ASN A 116 1.20 10.43 5.86
CA ASN A 116 2.18 9.55 6.47
C ASN A 116 2.11 8.09 5.99
N ASP A 117 1.19 7.78 5.07
CA ASP A 117 0.91 6.43 4.57
C ASP A 117 0.61 5.44 5.70
N LEU A 118 -0.20 5.85 6.69
CA LEU A 118 -0.59 5.03 7.84
C LEU A 118 -2.09 4.82 7.89
N ALA A 119 -2.52 3.67 8.38
CA ALA A 119 -3.92 3.40 8.68
C ALA A 119 -4.05 2.50 9.91
N ALA A 120 -5.15 2.69 10.63
CA ALA A 120 -5.58 1.81 11.71
C ALA A 120 -6.89 1.15 11.30
N VAL A 121 -6.96 -0.18 11.45
CA VAL A 121 -8.18 -0.95 11.23
C VAL A 121 -8.57 -1.73 12.48
N LYS A 122 -9.85 -2.00 12.64
CA LYS A 122 -10.43 -2.75 13.76
C LYS A 122 -10.99 -4.06 13.27
N THR A 123 -10.57 -5.16 13.90
CA THR A 123 -11.13 -6.50 13.69
C THR A 123 -11.57 -7.13 15.00
N LYS A 124 -12.50 -8.10 14.91
CA LYS A 124 -12.93 -8.91 16.07
C LYS A 124 -11.93 -10.02 16.42
N ALA A 125 -10.89 -10.20 15.60
CA ALA A 125 -9.89 -11.21 15.86
C ALA A 125 -9.10 -10.85 17.15
N ALA A 126 -9.07 -11.73 18.14
CA ALA A 126 -8.30 -11.56 19.40
C ALA A 126 -6.83 -12.01 19.23
N PRO A 127 -5.83 -11.13 19.36
CA PRO A 127 -4.45 -11.48 19.00
C PRO A 127 -3.73 -12.22 20.14
N PRO A 128 -2.87 -13.22 19.83
CA PRO A 128 -2.05 -13.88 20.86
C PRO A 128 -1.13 -12.91 21.61
N SER A 129 -0.61 -11.91 20.90
CA SER A 129 0.26 -10.86 21.42
C SER A 129 0.03 -9.57 20.65
N VAL A 130 0.63 -8.47 21.11
CA VAL A 130 0.62 -7.18 20.44
C VAL A 130 2.05 -6.69 20.30
N ALA A 131 2.32 -5.87 19.28
CA ALA A 131 3.63 -5.31 19.09
C ALA A 131 3.87 -4.15 20.08
N ALA A 132 5.08 -4.07 20.61
CA ALA A 132 5.54 -2.95 21.43
C ALA A 132 6.41 -1.99 20.61
N PHE A 133 6.12 -0.70 20.66
CA PHE A 133 6.87 0.32 19.95
C PHE A 133 8.06 0.81 20.75
N ARG A 134 9.20 0.96 20.10
CA ARG A 134 10.37 1.54 20.75
C ARG A 134 10.16 3.03 21.01
N THR A 135 10.52 3.48 22.21
CA THR A 135 10.40 4.88 22.61
C THR A 135 11.59 5.73 22.17
N SER A 136 12.77 5.12 22.10
CA SER A 136 13.99 5.76 21.60
C SER A 136 14.01 5.83 20.07
N GLY A 137 14.60 6.90 19.55
CA GLY A 137 14.73 7.15 18.12
C GLY A 137 15.51 6.04 17.39
N VAL A 138 15.24 5.91 16.09
CA VAL A 138 16.02 5.03 15.20
C VAL A 138 17.43 5.57 15.01
N ARG A 139 18.43 4.68 15.00
CA ARG A 139 19.86 4.97 14.87
C ARG A 139 20.40 4.34 13.60
N GLN A 140 21.26 5.07 12.90
CA GLN A 140 21.91 4.54 11.71
C GLN A 140 22.82 3.36 12.08
N GLY A 141 22.83 2.33 11.25
CA GLY A 141 23.63 1.12 11.43
C GLY A 141 23.02 0.04 12.34
N GLU A 142 21.92 0.32 13.04
CA GLU A 142 21.29 -0.70 13.88
C GLU A 142 20.54 -1.76 13.06
N THR A 143 20.42 -2.96 13.65
CA THR A 143 19.67 -4.09 13.11
C THR A 143 18.23 -3.68 12.79
N ALA A 144 17.78 -4.01 11.59
CA ALA A 144 16.40 -3.81 11.15
C ALA A 144 15.84 -5.09 10.55
N VAL A 145 14.75 -5.58 11.13
CA VAL A 145 14.05 -6.80 10.72
C VAL A 145 12.67 -6.43 10.24
N ALA A 146 12.28 -6.87 9.05
CA ALA A 146 10.91 -6.73 8.57
C ALA A 146 10.20 -8.08 8.56
N TYR A 147 8.92 -8.07 8.94
CA TYR A 147 8.07 -9.26 8.87
C TYR A 147 6.76 -8.91 8.19
N GLY A 148 6.29 -9.78 7.29
CA GLY A 148 5.09 -9.51 6.51
C GLY A 148 4.64 -10.68 5.64
N PHE A 149 3.74 -10.41 4.71
CA PHE A 149 3.12 -11.39 3.84
C PHE A 149 3.32 -11.00 2.37
N PRO A 150 4.52 -11.21 1.81
CA PRO A 150 4.75 -10.95 0.40
C PRO A 150 3.97 -11.96 -0.45
N LEU A 151 3.39 -11.49 -1.55
CA LEU A 151 2.86 -12.35 -2.63
C LEU A 151 1.99 -13.52 -2.15
N THR A 152 0.77 -13.21 -1.70
CA THR A 152 -0.24 -14.20 -1.32
C THR A 152 -0.45 -15.27 -2.39
N GLY A 153 -0.17 -16.53 -2.04
CA GLY A 153 -0.44 -17.70 -2.89
C GLY A 153 0.77 -18.25 -3.65
N LEU A 154 1.92 -17.55 -3.66
CA LEU A 154 3.10 -17.98 -4.44
C LEU A 154 4.30 -18.43 -3.60
N VAL A 155 4.44 -17.98 -2.34
CA VAL A 155 5.73 -18.17 -1.61
C VAL A 155 5.57 -18.85 -0.24
N THR A 156 4.76 -18.33 0.70
CA THR A 156 4.61 -18.95 2.02
C THR A 156 3.37 -18.46 2.78
N SER A 157 2.67 -19.38 3.45
CA SER A 157 1.57 -19.08 4.38
C SER A 157 2.05 -18.57 5.74
N GLY A 158 3.33 -18.78 6.06
CA GLY A 158 3.95 -18.46 7.35
C GLY A 158 4.51 -17.05 7.47
N GLY A 159 4.28 -16.18 6.49
CA GLY A 159 4.92 -14.86 6.40
C GLY A 159 6.39 -14.92 5.98
N ALA A 160 6.95 -13.80 5.54
CA ALA A 160 8.36 -13.65 5.24
C ALA A 160 9.05 -12.81 6.31
N PHE A 161 10.25 -13.24 6.65
CA PHE A 161 11.15 -12.58 7.59
C PHE A 161 12.40 -12.13 6.82
N THR A 162 12.71 -10.84 6.84
CA THR A 162 13.89 -10.28 6.19
C THR A 162 14.69 -9.45 7.18
N THR A 163 16.02 -9.51 7.06
CA THR A 163 16.95 -8.80 7.95
C THR A 163 17.86 -7.88 7.14
N GLY A 164 18.24 -6.77 7.75
CA GLY A 164 19.19 -5.80 7.24
C GLY A 164 19.53 -4.79 8.33
N THR A 165 19.82 -3.56 7.92
CA THR A 165 20.23 -2.46 8.80
C THR A 165 19.57 -1.15 8.39
N VAL A 166 19.53 -0.21 9.33
CA VAL A 166 19.16 1.19 9.06
C VAL A 166 20.29 1.86 8.29
N SER A 167 20.04 2.23 7.04
CA SER A 167 21.03 2.86 6.16
C SER A 167 21.09 4.38 6.32
N ALA A 168 19.94 5.04 6.55
CA ALA A 168 19.86 6.48 6.75
C ALA A 168 18.65 6.86 7.60
N LEU A 169 18.69 8.02 8.24
CA LEU A 169 17.65 8.51 9.16
C LEU A 169 16.59 9.39 8.49
N ALA A 170 16.59 9.48 7.17
CA ALA A 170 15.60 10.23 6.40
C ALA A 170 15.18 9.45 5.15
N GLY A 171 14.02 9.80 4.60
CA GLY A 171 13.47 9.25 3.37
C GLY A 171 13.94 9.99 2.11
N LEU A 172 13.11 9.90 1.06
CA LEU A 172 13.31 10.65 -0.18
C LEU A 172 13.36 12.15 0.09
N ARG A 173 14.36 12.85 -0.48
CA ARG A 173 14.48 14.32 -0.37
C ARG A 173 14.50 14.79 1.10
N ASP A 174 15.22 14.06 1.95
CA ASP A 174 15.39 14.36 3.37
C ASP A 174 14.09 14.39 4.19
N ASP A 175 13.07 13.65 3.73
CA ASP A 175 11.81 13.51 4.46
C ASP A 175 12.04 12.80 5.81
N THR A 176 11.96 13.59 6.89
CA THR A 176 12.27 13.15 8.25
C THR A 176 11.23 12.21 8.85
N ARG A 177 10.11 11.96 8.17
CA ARG A 177 9.07 11.03 8.63
C ARG A 177 9.46 9.57 8.40
N PHE A 178 10.42 9.34 7.51
CA PHE A 178 10.88 8.01 7.13
C PHE A 178 12.33 7.77 7.56
N PHE A 179 12.76 6.52 7.47
CA PHE A 179 14.17 6.12 7.51
C PHE A 179 14.43 5.09 6.41
N GLN A 180 15.67 5.03 5.94
CA GLN A 180 16.10 4.12 4.88
C GLN A 180 16.65 2.82 5.47
N LEU A 181 16.36 1.71 4.81
CA LEU A 181 16.73 0.36 5.20
C LEU A 181 17.40 -0.39 4.04
N SER A 182 18.38 -1.23 4.37
CA SER A 182 18.89 -2.27 3.47
C SER A 182 18.02 -3.54 3.50
N THR A 183 17.18 -3.68 4.54
CA THR A 183 16.22 -4.78 4.70
C THR A 183 15.26 -4.87 3.51
N PRO A 184 15.22 -5.98 2.76
CA PRO A 184 14.35 -6.11 1.60
C PRO A 184 12.86 -5.94 1.94
N ILE A 185 12.21 -4.95 1.32
CA ILE A 185 10.76 -4.72 1.38
C ILE A 185 10.19 -4.90 -0.02
N GLN A 186 9.31 -5.88 -0.20
CA GLN A 186 8.63 -6.18 -1.47
C GLN A 186 7.12 -5.98 -1.34
N GLY A 187 6.41 -6.06 -2.47
CA GLY A 187 4.95 -6.07 -2.50
C GLY A 187 4.37 -7.13 -1.55
N GLY A 188 3.54 -6.69 -0.60
CA GLY A 188 2.92 -7.51 0.44
C GLY A 188 3.53 -7.36 1.84
N ASN A 189 4.77 -6.87 1.99
CA ASN A 189 5.32 -6.51 3.31
C ASN A 189 4.94 -5.08 3.75
N SER A 190 4.36 -4.28 2.84
CA SER A 190 3.86 -2.94 3.15
C SER A 190 2.80 -2.98 4.25
N GLY A 191 3.00 -2.16 5.29
CA GLY A 191 2.17 -2.07 6.48
C GLY A 191 2.62 -3.01 7.59
N GLY A 192 3.60 -3.88 7.32
CA GLY A 192 4.21 -4.76 8.31
C GLY A 192 5.17 -4.01 9.26
N PRO A 193 5.45 -4.60 10.43
CA PRO A 193 6.37 -4.01 11.40
C PRO A 193 7.82 -4.13 10.92
N VAL A 194 8.60 -3.07 11.18
CA VAL A 194 10.06 -3.11 11.20
C VAL A 194 10.51 -3.12 12.66
N LEU A 195 11.26 -4.13 13.05
CA LEU A 195 11.71 -4.43 14.40
C LEU A 195 13.21 -4.19 14.55
N ASP A 196 13.65 -3.76 15.73
CA ASP A 196 15.06 -3.77 16.10
C ASP A 196 15.53 -5.16 16.59
N GLY A 197 16.81 -5.26 16.96
CA GLY A 197 17.39 -6.49 17.51
C GLY A 197 16.75 -6.96 18.83
N SER A 198 15.97 -6.13 19.53
CA SER A 198 15.22 -6.53 20.73
C SER A 198 13.80 -7.01 20.41
N GLY A 199 13.36 -6.89 19.15
CA GLY A 199 12.01 -7.18 18.70
C GLY A 199 11.02 -6.04 18.93
N ALA A 200 11.48 -4.83 19.25
CA ALA A 200 10.62 -3.66 19.40
C ALA A 200 10.39 -2.97 18.04
N VAL A 201 9.18 -2.45 17.80
CA VAL A 201 8.84 -1.76 16.55
C VAL A 201 9.58 -0.43 16.46
N ILE A 202 10.40 -0.28 15.43
CA ILE A 202 11.12 0.96 15.07
C ILE A 202 10.50 1.67 13.86
N GLY A 203 9.62 0.99 13.11
CA GLY A 203 8.85 1.61 12.04
C GLY A 203 7.81 0.70 11.39
N VAL A 204 7.14 1.26 10.39
CA VAL A 204 6.15 0.58 9.54
C VAL A 204 6.68 0.55 8.11
N ALA A 205 6.89 -0.64 7.55
CA ALA A 205 7.43 -0.80 6.20
C ALA A 205 6.48 -0.19 5.15
N THR A 206 7.01 0.52 4.15
CA THR A 206 6.22 1.09 3.05
C THR A 206 6.90 0.84 1.69
N ALA A 207 6.19 0.20 0.75
CA ALA A 207 6.65 0.05 -0.63
C ALA A 207 6.26 1.23 -1.53
N SER A 208 5.37 2.13 -1.07
CA SER A 208 4.86 3.25 -1.87
C SER A 208 5.97 4.21 -2.35
N LEU A 209 7.06 4.33 -1.61
CA LEU A 209 8.18 5.20 -1.95
C LEU A 209 9.12 4.57 -2.99
N VAL A 210 9.17 3.24 -3.06
CA VAL A 210 9.99 2.51 -4.06
C VAL A 210 9.34 2.64 -5.44
N SER A 211 8.01 2.49 -5.53
CA SER A 211 7.27 2.60 -6.80
C SER A 211 7.28 4.02 -7.41
N ARG A 212 7.46 5.08 -6.60
CA ARG A 212 7.49 6.48 -7.08
C ARG A 212 8.82 6.90 -7.71
N ARG A 213 9.88 6.10 -7.57
CA ARG A 213 11.25 6.48 -7.99
C ARG A 213 11.62 6.08 -9.42
N GLY A 214 10.82 5.25 -10.10
CA GLY A 214 11.02 4.90 -11.50
C GLY A 214 12.34 4.18 -11.78
N GLY A 215 12.46 2.92 -11.35
CA GLY A 215 13.60 2.04 -11.66
C GLY A 215 13.86 1.00 -10.57
N ASP A 216 14.43 -0.15 -10.95
CA ASP A 216 14.88 -1.22 -10.04
C ASP A 216 16.17 -0.79 -9.32
N VAL A 217 16.05 0.15 -8.38
CA VAL A 217 17.15 0.43 -7.45
C VAL A 217 17.14 -0.66 -6.38
N GLN A 218 18.06 -1.61 -6.51
CA GLN A 218 18.21 -2.69 -5.56
C GLN A 218 18.60 -2.13 -4.17
N ASN A 219 18.04 -2.72 -3.11
CA ASN A 219 18.42 -2.51 -1.70
C ASN A 219 18.16 -1.10 -1.11
N VAL A 220 17.24 -0.32 -1.67
CA VAL A 220 16.79 0.95 -1.06
C VAL A 220 15.33 0.83 -0.66
N ASN A 221 15.08 0.64 0.63
CA ASN A 221 13.75 0.47 1.21
C ASN A 221 13.48 1.54 2.26
N PHE A 222 12.19 1.78 2.57
CA PHE A 222 11.79 2.81 3.53
C PHE A 222 10.76 2.29 4.53
N ALA A 223 10.77 2.89 5.70
CA ALA A 223 9.76 2.71 6.71
C ALA A 223 9.39 4.05 7.37
N VAL A 224 8.11 4.20 7.72
CA VAL A 224 7.62 5.30 8.55
C VAL A 224 8.15 5.12 9.97
N LYS A 225 8.70 6.16 10.59
CA LYS A 225 9.27 6.05 11.94
C LYS A 225 8.21 5.72 13.00
N ALA A 226 8.63 4.98 14.05
CA ALA A 226 7.76 4.54 15.14
C ALA A 226 7.12 5.69 15.95
N ASP A 227 7.78 6.85 16.08
CA ASP A 227 7.23 8.04 16.75
C ASP A 227 6.05 8.64 15.97
N ILE A 228 6.15 8.71 14.64
CA ILE A 228 5.05 9.12 13.75
C ILE A 228 3.88 8.13 13.88
N ALA A 229 4.17 6.83 13.85
CA ALA A 229 3.14 5.79 14.00
C ALA A 229 2.44 5.83 15.38
N ARG A 230 3.20 6.03 16.47
CA ARG A 230 2.62 6.21 17.82
C ARG A 230 1.75 7.45 17.90
N THR A 231 2.22 8.59 17.38
CA THR A 231 1.44 9.84 17.36
C THR A 231 0.12 9.68 16.61
N PHE A 232 0.15 8.99 15.47
CA PHE A 232 -1.06 8.65 14.71
C PHE A 232 -2.03 7.78 15.54
N LEU A 233 -1.54 6.77 16.25
CA LEU A 233 -2.36 5.91 17.12
C LEU A 233 -2.95 6.67 18.31
N ASP A 234 -2.15 7.49 18.98
CA ASP A 234 -2.55 8.28 20.13
C ASP A 234 -3.67 9.26 19.76
N ALA A 235 -3.62 9.86 18.58
CA ALA A 235 -4.68 10.73 18.05
C ALA A 235 -6.02 10.00 17.84
N GLN A 236 -6.02 8.66 17.74
CA GLN A 236 -7.22 7.82 17.68
C GLN A 236 -7.62 7.23 19.03
N GLY A 237 -6.95 7.63 20.12
CA GLY A 237 -7.16 7.05 21.45
C GLY A 237 -6.66 5.60 21.59
N ILE A 238 -5.83 5.13 20.65
CA ILE A 238 -5.23 3.79 20.70
C ILE A 238 -3.86 3.93 21.35
N ARG A 239 -3.69 3.42 22.57
CA ARG A 239 -2.41 3.43 23.28
C ARG A 239 -1.66 2.11 23.03
N PRO A 240 -0.62 2.09 22.17
CA PRO A 240 0.15 0.88 21.96
C PRO A 240 1.06 0.58 23.16
N GLU A 241 1.45 -0.69 23.32
CA GLU A 241 2.53 -1.05 24.24
C GLU A 241 3.84 -0.39 23.78
N THR A 242 4.71 -0.03 24.73
CA THR A 242 5.99 0.61 24.45
C THR A 242 7.16 -0.15 25.08
N SER A 243 8.33 -0.08 24.45
CA SER A 243 9.57 -0.69 24.92
C SER A 243 10.70 0.35 24.91
N ALA A 244 11.58 0.30 25.91
CA ALA A 244 12.82 1.07 25.91
C ALA A 244 13.87 0.50 24.93
N GLY A 245 13.55 -0.59 24.24
CA GLY A 245 14.51 -1.48 23.61
C GLY A 245 15.03 -2.50 24.62
N GLY A 246 16.11 -3.20 24.28
CA GLY A 246 16.69 -4.17 25.21
C GLY A 246 17.82 -4.99 24.60
N ARG A 247 18.12 -6.09 25.29
CA ARG A 247 19.10 -7.08 24.84
C ARG A 247 18.75 -7.59 23.44
N GLU A 248 19.76 -7.72 22.59
CA GLU A 248 19.61 -8.35 21.29
C GLU A 248 19.16 -9.80 21.43
N LEU A 249 18.10 -10.14 20.71
CA LEU A 249 17.49 -11.46 20.65
C LEU A 249 18.00 -12.20 19.40
N PRO A 250 18.08 -13.54 19.44
CA PRO A 250 18.29 -14.32 18.24
C PRO A 250 17.20 -14.02 17.20
N ALA A 251 17.58 -13.95 15.92
CA ALA A 251 16.63 -13.67 14.83
C ALA A 251 15.44 -14.64 14.81
N THR A 252 15.65 -15.90 15.20
CA THR A 252 14.59 -16.91 15.33
C THR A 252 13.55 -16.54 16.39
N GLU A 253 13.97 -15.94 17.50
CA GLU A 253 13.06 -15.48 18.56
C GLU A 253 12.27 -14.25 18.12
N ILE A 254 12.93 -13.30 17.43
CA ILE A 254 12.26 -12.14 16.83
C ILE A 254 11.20 -12.59 15.82
N ALA A 255 11.53 -13.56 14.96
CA ALA A 255 10.60 -14.12 13.98
C ALA A 255 9.39 -14.77 14.65
N GLN A 256 9.61 -15.58 15.69
CA GLN A 256 8.54 -16.23 16.46
C GLN A 256 7.61 -15.20 17.11
N ARG A 257 8.17 -14.13 17.71
CA ARG A 257 7.37 -13.05 18.28
C ARG A 257 6.59 -12.31 17.19
N ALA A 258 7.25 -11.89 16.11
CA ALA A 258 6.62 -11.17 14.99
C ALA A 258 5.44 -11.92 14.38
N ARG A 259 5.58 -13.25 14.25
CA ARG A 259 4.54 -14.16 13.77
C ARG A 259 3.23 -14.08 14.56
N THR A 260 3.32 -13.80 15.87
CA THR A 260 2.16 -13.84 16.76
C THR A 260 1.28 -12.58 16.69
N PHE A 261 1.83 -11.44 16.28
CA PHE A 261 1.10 -10.18 16.17
C PHE A 261 0.95 -9.67 14.73
N THR A 262 1.69 -10.21 13.75
CA THR A 262 1.59 -9.75 12.36
C THR A 262 0.49 -10.52 11.62
N VAL A 263 -0.23 -9.80 10.78
CA VAL A 263 -1.38 -10.29 10.00
C VAL A 263 -1.29 -9.84 8.56
N ARG A 264 -1.98 -10.58 7.70
CA ARG A 264 -2.25 -10.14 6.35
C ARG A 264 -3.48 -9.24 6.34
N VAL A 265 -3.39 -8.13 5.60
CA VAL A 265 -4.51 -7.22 5.34
C VAL A 265 -4.95 -7.41 3.89
N GLU A 266 -6.24 -7.65 3.68
CA GLU A 266 -6.84 -7.87 2.38
C GLU A 266 -7.87 -6.79 2.06
N CYS A 267 -7.68 -6.18 0.89
CA CYS A 267 -8.57 -5.24 0.26
C CYS A 267 -9.34 -5.99 -0.83
N LYS A 268 -10.67 -6.07 -0.73
CA LYS A 268 -11.52 -6.75 -1.72
C LYS A 268 -12.39 -5.76 -2.46
N ALA A 269 -12.63 -6.04 -3.74
CA ALA A 269 -13.66 -5.38 -4.52
C ALA A 269 -15.05 -5.79 -4.00
N SER A 270 -16.01 -4.91 -4.27
CA SER A 270 -17.44 -5.15 -4.01
C SER A 270 -17.97 -6.24 -4.92
#